data_AF-A0A0D7BBZ7-F1
#
_entry.id   AF-A0A0D7BBZ7-F1
#
_cell.length_a   1.000
_cell.length_b   1.000
_cell.length_c   1.000
_cell.angle_alpha   90.00
_cell.angle_beta   90.00
_cell.angle_gamma   90.00
#
_symmetry.space_group_name_H-M   'P 1'
#
loop_
_entity.id
_entity.type
_entity.pdbx_description
1 polymer ?
#
loop_
_entity_poly.entity_id
_entity_poly.type
_entity_poly.pdbx_seq_one_letter_code
_entity_poly.pdbx_strand_id
1 'polypeptide(L)'
;LDRPAIQDEIRKVVQEKARDGVDAQITDYIPVSLGKQVEETEAKIKQVKNAVKNAEARQTNAVLDINDNLDDTLGVVLKPNGEKSDLYPCDLRSFMFFREEQVNKLLTDFDLGNTGDGVENQNRFLDYIGGVELNGRESLRANPRVGVSKASRLA
;
A
#
# COMPACT_ATOMS: atom_id res chain seq x y z
N LEU A 1 35.91 -10.84 56.37
CA LEU A 1 34.74 -10.42 55.57
C LEU A 1 35.25 -9.52 54.47
N ASP A 2 35.25 -10.03 53.24
CA ASP A 2 35.88 -9.39 52.10
C ASP A 2 34.95 -8.27 51.58
N ARG A 3 35.17 -7.05 52.08
CA ARG A 3 34.39 -5.84 51.73
C ARG A 3 34.19 -5.61 50.22
N PRO A 4 35.16 -5.86 49.33
CA PRO A 4 34.95 -5.69 47.89
C PRO A 4 33.91 -6.67 47.31
N ALA A 5 33.90 -7.93 47.74
CA ALA A 5 32.93 -8.92 47.25
C ALA A 5 31.49 -8.54 47.63
N ILE A 6 31.30 -7.99 48.84
CA ILE A 6 29.99 -7.53 49.32
C ILE A 6 29.52 -6.30 48.52
N GLN A 7 30.43 -5.38 48.16
CA GLN A 7 30.08 -4.21 47.35
C GLN A 7 29.66 -4.59 45.92
N ASP A 8 30.31 -5.58 45.31
CA ASP A 8 29.95 -6.07 43.99
C ASP A 8 28.60 -6.79 44.00
N GLU A 9 28.31 -7.57 45.05
CA GLU A 9 27.02 -8.21 45.24
C GLU A 9 25.89 -7.20 45.44
N ILE A 10 26.12 -6.16 46.27
CA ILE A 10 25.17 -5.06 46.45
C ILE A 10 24.93 -4.34 45.13
N ARG A 11 25.98 -4.04 44.35
CA ARG A 11 25.84 -3.35 43.06
C ARG A 11 25.00 -4.16 42.07
N LYS A 12 25.21 -5.48 42.00
CA LYS A 12 24.41 -6.39 41.15
C LYS A 12 22.94 -6.38 41.56
N VAL A 13 22.66 -6.57 42.85
CA VAL A 13 21.29 -6.60 43.37
C VAL A 13 20.58 -5.27 43.13
N VAL A 14 21.29 -4.14 43.31
CA VAL A 14 20.73 -2.81 43.03
C VAL A 14 20.43 -2.63 41.54
N GLN A 15 21.30 -3.10 40.64
CA GLN A 15 21.04 -3.04 39.20
C GLN A 15 19.82 -3.86 38.79
N GLU A 16 19.69 -5.09 39.29
CA GLU A 16 18.51 -5.92 39.01
C GLU A 16 17.24 -5.28 39.57
N LYS A 17 17.24 -4.87 40.83
CA LYS A 17 16.09 -4.21 41.48
C LYS A 17 15.68 -2.91 40.78
N ALA A 18 16.65 -2.12 40.34
CA ALA A 18 16.39 -0.89 39.61
C ALA A 18 15.78 -1.17 38.23
N ARG A 19 16.28 -2.20 37.52
CA ARG A 19 15.74 -2.64 36.24
C ARG A 19 14.30 -3.13 36.39
N ASP A 20 14.03 -4.01 37.34
CA ASP A 20 12.69 -4.55 37.61
C ASP A 20 11.70 -3.44 37.99
N GLY A 21 12.14 -2.48 38.81
CA GLY A 21 11.32 -1.33 39.21
C GLY A 21 11.01 -0.39 38.05
N VAL A 22 12.00 -0.14 37.18
CA VAL A 22 11.82 0.67 35.97
C VAL A 22 10.91 -0.04 34.97
N ASP A 23 11.10 -1.35 34.73
CA ASP A 23 10.28 -2.12 33.79
C ASP A 23 8.81 -2.19 34.26
N ALA A 24 8.57 -2.37 35.57
CA ALA A 24 7.23 -2.35 36.15
C ALA A 24 6.56 -0.97 36.01
N GLN A 25 7.28 0.11 36.29
CA GLN A 25 6.73 1.47 36.19
C GLN A 25 6.57 1.95 34.73
N ILE A 26 7.48 1.58 33.84
CA ILE A 26 7.41 1.95 32.42
C ILE A 26 6.15 1.38 31.77
N THR A 27 5.71 0.19 32.18
CA THR A 27 4.53 -0.45 31.60
C THR A 27 3.24 0.34 31.87
N ASP A 28 3.16 1.02 33.02
CA ASP A 28 2.01 1.87 33.40
C ASP A 28 1.95 3.18 32.62
N TYR A 29 3.11 3.71 32.18
CA TYR A 29 3.21 4.97 31.44
C TYR A 29 3.37 4.81 29.93
N ILE A 30 3.90 3.68 29.47
CA ILE A 30 4.13 3.35 28.06
C ILE A 30 3.43 2.01 27.76
N PRO A 31 2.13 2.04 27.41
CA PRO A 31 1.31 0.84 27.26
C PRO A 31 1.70 -0.06 26.07
N VAL A 32 2.57 0.43 25.18
CA VAL A 32 3.10 -0.32 24.04
C VAL A 32 4.61 -0.28 24.10
N SER A 33 5.26 -1.44 24.22
CA SER A 33 6.73 -1.51 24.28
C SER A 33 7.38 -0.83 23.08
N LEU A 34 8.56 -0.23 23.28
CA LEU A 34 9.30 0.41 22.20
C LEU A 34 9.58 -0.56 21.04
N GLY A 35 9.84 -1.84 21.32
CA GLY A 35 10.01 -2.87 20.29
C GLY A 35 8.77 -3.02 19.42
N LYS A 36 7.58 -3.11 20.03
CA LYS A 36 6.32 -3.18 19.28
C LYS A 36 6.05 -1.89 18.48
N GLN A 37 6.40 -0.72 19.02
CA GLN A 37 6.31 0.54 18.27
C GLN A 37 7.22 0.57 17.04
N VAL A 38 8.43 0.02 17.14
CA VAL A 38 9.36 -0.12 16.01
C VAL A 38 8.76 -1.05 14.95
N GLU A 39 8.30 -2.24 15.34
CA GLU A 39 7.67 -3.20 14.41
C GLU A 39 6.46 -2.60 13.69
N GLU A 40 5.57 -1.93 14.41
CA GLU A 40 4.41 -1.24 13.82
C GLU A 40 4.82 -0.12 12.86
N THR A 41 5.89 0.62 13.20
CA THR A 41 6.38 1.72 12.37
C THR A 41 7.04 1.19 11.11
N GLU A 42 7.84 0.13 11.19
CA GLU A 42 8.44 -0.53 10.02
C GLU A 42 7.36 -1.09 9.09
N ALA A 43 6.31 -1.70 9.64
CA ALA A 43 5.16 -2.15 8.86
C ALA A 43 4.46 -0.99 8.14
N LYS A 44 4.24 0.15 8.82
CA LYS A 44 3.68 1.36 8.22
C LYS A 44 4.58 1.93 7.12
N ILE A 45 5.89 1.98 7.33
CA ILE A 45 6.85 2.43 6.31
C ILE A 45 6.76 1.53 5.07
N LYS A 46 6.67 0.20 5.25
CA LYS A 46 6.50 -0.74 4.13
C LYS A 46 5.20 -0.47 3.38
N GLN A 47 4.10 -0.24 4.09
CA GLN A 47 2.80 0.11 3.48
C GLN A 47 2.88 1.39 2.66
N VAL A 48 3.47 2.47 3.22
CA VAL A 48 3.62 3.75 2.52
C VAL A 48 4.50 3.60 1.28
N LYS A 49 5.62 2.88 1.38
CA LYS A 49 6.49 2.61 0.23
C LYS A 49 5.75 1.87 -0.89
N ASN A 50 4.93 0.88 -0.53
CA ASN A 50 4.11 0.16 -1.52
C ASN A 50 3.04 1.07 -2.13
N ALA A 51 2.40 1.95 -1.34
CA ALA A 51 1.42 2.90 -1.83
C ALA A 51 2.03 3.91 -2.82
N VAL A 52 3.26 4.38 -2.57
CA VAL A 52 3.99 5.24 -3.52
C VAL A 52 4.28 4.50 -4.82
N LYS A 53 4.83 3.28 -4.76
CA LYS A 53 5.06 2.45 -5.96
C LYS A 53 3.78 2.22 -6.76
N ASN A 54 2.67 1.96 -6.08
CA ASN A 54 1.37 1.78 -6.72
C ASN A 54 0.86 3.07 -7.37
N ALA A 55 1.09 4.23 -6.75
CA ALA A 55 0.72 5.52 -7.32
C ALA A 55 1.55 5.82 -8.58
N GLU A 56 2.85 5.55 -8.56
CA GLU A 56 3.73 5.68 -9.73
C GLU A 56 3.31 4.74 -10.86
N ALA A 57 3.04 3.46 -10.55
CA ALA A 57 2.54 2.49 -11.52
C ALA A 57 1.21 2.93 -12.16
N ARG A 58 0.27 3.43 -11.35
CA ARG A 58 -1.00 3.97 -11.84
C ARG A 58 -0.81 5.20 -12.73
N GLN A 59 0.15 6.07 -12.39
CA GLN A 59 0.48 7.23 -13.21
C GLN A 59 1.04 6.80 -14.57
N THR A 60 1.89 5.77 -14.62
CA THR A 60 2.36 5.18 -15.88
C THR A 60 1.20 4.60 -16.69
N ASN A 61 0.32 3.84 -16.05
CA ASN A 61 -0.81 3.20 -16.72
C ASN A 61 -1.85 4.20 -17.25
N ALA A 62 -1.99 5.37 -16.61
CA ALA A 62 -2.94 6.41 -17.02
C ALA A 62 -2.63 7.06 -18.38
N VAL A 63 -1.42 6.87 -18.89
CA VAL A 63 -1.02 7.33 -20.23
C VAL A 63 -1.32 6.26 -21.29
N LEU A 64 -1.65 5.03 -20.87
CA LEU A 64 -1.99 3.95 -21.78
C LEU A 64 -3.44 4.09 -22.25
N ASP A 65 -3.64 3.84 -23.53
CA ASP A 65 -4.87 3.92 -24.28
C ASP A 65 -5.05 2.64 -25.10
N ILE A 66 -6.25 2.10 -25.04
CA ILE A 66 -6.65 0.89 -25.76
C ILE A 66 -6.55 1.09 -27.28
N ASN A 67 -6.55 2.32 -27.77
CA ASN A 67 -6.50 2.60 -29.20
C ASN A 67 -5.07 2.76 -29.76
N ASP A 68 -4.11 3.17 -28.93
CA ASP A 68 -2.81 3.66 -29.42
C ASP A 68 -1.62 2.81 -28.95
N ASN A 69 -1.63 2.27 -27.73
CA ASN A 69 -0.44 1.65 -27.12
C ASN A 69 -0.77 0.38 -26.30
N LEU A 70 -1.55 -0.52 -26.91
CA LEU A 70 -1.96 -1.80 -26.32
C LEU A 70 -0.80 -2.74 -25.93
N ASP A 71 0.34 -2.62 -26.62
CA ASP A 71 1.52 -3.46 -26.42
C ASP A 71 2.53 -2.87 -25.42
N ASP A 72 2.28 -1.64 -24.96
CA ASP A 72 3.15 -1.01 -23.98
C ASP A 72 3.03 -1.71 -22.63
N THR A 73 4.15 -1.79 -21.91
CA THR A 73 4.22 -2.51 -20.64
C THR A 73 3.41 -1.80 -19.56
N LEU A 74 2.54 -2.54 -18.89
CA LEU A 74 1.80 -2.06 -17.72
C LEU A 74 2.73 -1.89 -16.52
N GLY A 75 2.69 -0.70 -15.92
CA GLY A 75 3.20 -0.46 -14.58
C GLY A 75 2.54 -1.41 -13.59
N VAL A 76 3.34 -2.09 -12.77
CA VAL A 76 2.87 -3.14 -11.87
C VAL A 76 2.37 -2.56 -10.56
N VAL A 77 1.06 -2.71 -10.32
CA VAL A 77 0.44 -2.40 -9.03
C VAL A 77 0.57 -3.61 -8.10
N LEU A 78 1.07 -3.38 -6.89
CA LEU A 78 1.23 -4.39 -5.84
C LEU A 78 -0.09 -4.61 -5.11
N LYS A 79 -0.34 -5.87 -4.73
CA LYS A 79 -1.44 -6.30 -3.85
C LYS A 79 -1.36 -5.61 -2.48
N PRO A 80 -2.42 -5.65 -1.66
CA PRO A 80 -2.39 -5.10 -0.28
C PRO A 80 -1.28 -5.69 0.59
N ASN A 81 -0.91 -6.95 0.36
CA ASN A 81 0.20 -7.62 1.05
C ASN A 81 1.60 -7.17 0.58
N GLY A 82 1.67 -6.34 -0.46
CA GLY A 82 2.90 -5.78 -1.03
C GLY A 82 3.57 -6.64 -2.11
N GLU A 83 2.95 -7.74 -2.51
CA GLU A 83 3.46 -8.63 -3.56
C GLU A 83 2.80 -8.34 -4.91
N LYS A 84 3.42 -8.82 -5.99
CA LYS A 84 2.81 -8.84 -7.31
C LYS A 84 1.77 -9.97 -7.40
N SER A 85 0.70 -9.78 -8.17
CA SER A 85 -0.19 -10.89 -8.57
C SER A 85 0.48 -11.76 -9.62
N ASP A 86 0.40 -13.08 -9.49
CA ASP A 86 0.93 -14.02 -10.50
C ASP A 86 0.22 -13.90 -11.84
N LEU A 87 -1.02 -13.38 -11.83
CA LEU A 87 -1.82 -13.13 -13.03
C LEU A 87 -1.75 -11.69 -13.50
N TYR A 88 -0.84 -10.87 -12.98
CA TYR A 88 -0.73 -9.49 -13.42
C TYR A 88 -0.35 -9.43 -14.91
N PRO A 89 -1.17 -8.78 -15.76
CA PRO A 89 -0.92 -8.72 -17.20
C PRO A 89 0.36 -7.94 -17.51
N CYS A 90 1.07 -8.34 -18.56
CA CYS A 90 2.25 -7.61 -19.03
C CYS A 90 1.89 -6.33 -19.78
N ASP A 91 0.81 -6.34 -20.54
CA ASP A 91 0.32 -5.25 -21.39
C ASP A 91 -1.22 -5.33 -21.51
N LEU A 92 -1.83 -4.26 -22.05
CA LEU A 92 -3.29 -4.19 -22.21
C LEU A 92 -3.80 -5.26 -23.17
N ARG A 93 -3.05 -5.56 -24.25
CA ARG A 93 -3.43 -6.59 -25.23
C ARG A 93 -3.62 -7.94 -24.54
N SER A 94 -2.66 -8.36 -23.74
CA SER A 94 -2.68 -9.62 -23.01
C SER A 94 -3.83 -9.68 -22.00
N PHE A 95 -4.12 -8.55 -21.34
CA PHE A 95 -5.27 -8.43 -20.45
C PHE A 95 -6.61 -8.64 -21.17
N MET A 96 -6.79 -8.12 -22.39
CA MET A 96 -8.03 -8.29 -23.15
C MET A 96 -8.34 -9.76 -23.48
N PHE A 97 -7.33 -10.62 -23.52
CA PHE A 97 -7.50 -12.06 -23.76
C PHE A 97 -7.72 -12.87 -22.48
N PHE A 98 -7.78 -12.24 -21.31
CA PHE A 98 -8.05 -12.95 -20.07
C PHE A 98 -9.47 -13.50 -20.06
N ARG A 99 -9.60 -14.75 -19.59
CA ARG A 99 -10.88 -15.38 -19.32
C ARG A 99 -11.47 -14.83 -18.03
N GLU A 100 -12.78 -14.99 -17.87
CA GLU A 100 -13.51 -14.57 -16.67
C GLU A 100 -12.87 -15.08 -15.37
N GLU A 101 -12.45 -16.36 -15.34
CA GLU A 101 -11.75 -16.95 -14.19
C GLU A 101 -10.46 -16.20 -13.80
N GLN A 102 -9.69 -15.76 -14.80
CA GLN A 102 -8.44 -15.03 -14.59
C GLN A 102 -8.73 -13.63 -14.06
N VAL A 103 -9.73 -12.95 -14.63
CA VAL A 103 -10.16 -11.62 -14.16
C VAL A 103 -10.71 -11.71 -12.73
N ASN A 104 -11.54 -12.69 -12.42
CA ASN A 104 -12.11 -12.88 -11.08
C ASN A 104 -11.02 -13.15 -10.03
N LYS A 105 -10.00 -13.94 -10.38
CA LYS A 105 -8.85 -14.16 -9.50
C LYS A 105 -8.03 -12.89 -9.31
N LEU A 106 -7.85 -12.10 -10.37
CA LEU A 106 -7.18 -10.81 -10.30
C LEU A 106 -7.94 -9.83 -9.39
N LEU A 107 -9.26 -9.72 -9.54
CA LEU A 107 -10.08 -8.91 -8.64
C LEU A 107 -9.93 -9.35 -7.18
N THR A 108 -9.91 -10.66 -6.92
CA THR A 108 -9.69 -11.21 -5.57
C THR A 108 -8.31 -10.84 -5.01
N ASP A 109 -7.25 -10.95 -5.82
CA ASP A 109 -5.88 -10.59 -5.41
C ASP A 109 -5.75 -9.12 -4.97
N PHE A 110 -6.59 -8.24 -5.54
CA PHE A 110 -6.62 -6.81 -5.26
C PHE A 110 -7.77 -6.39 -4.34
N ASP A 111 -8.50 -7.33 -3.76
CA ASP A 111 -9.66 -7.10 -2.88
C ASP A 111 -10.75 -6.23 -3.55
N LEU A 112 -10.98 -6.48 -4.84
CA LEU A 112 -12.00 -5.84 -5.65
C LEU A 112 -13.24 -6.76 -5.72
N GLY A 113 -14.42 -6.19 -5.46
CA GLY A 113 -15.67 -6.94 -5.54
C GLY A 113 -16.01 -7.34 -6.99
N ASN A 114 -16.49 -8.58 -7.16
CA ASN A 114 -16.97 -9.15 -8.41
C ASN A 114 -18.47 -8.80 -8.62
N THR A 115 -18.84 -8.33 -9.79
CA THR A 115 -20.23 -7.94 -10.12
C THR A 115 -21.02 -9.00 -10.88
N GLY A 116 -20.37 -10.08 -11.31
CA GLY A 116 -20.95 -11.16 -12.13
C GLY A 116 -20.97 -10.86 -13.63
N ASP A 117 -20.64 -9.64 -14.06
CA ASP A 117 -20.43 -9.28 -15.46
C ASP A 117 -18.93 -9.22 -15.79
N GLY A 118 -18.51 -9.98 -16.79
CA GLY A 118 -17.10 -10.10 -17.16
C GLY A 118 -16.48 -8.77 -17.63
N VAL A 119 -17.25 -7.96 -18.38
CA VAL A 119 -16.77 -6.68 -18.91
C VAL A 119 -16.68 -5.63 -17.80
N GLU A 120 -17.68 -5.55 -16.93
CA GLU A 120 -17.63 -4.67 -15.75
C GLU A 120 -16.48 -5.04 -14.81
N ASN A 121 -16.22 -6.33 -14.62
CA ASN A 121 -15.08 -6.81 -13.84
C ASN A 121 -13.73 -6.43 -14.47
N GLN A 122 -13.60 -6.52 -15.80
CA GLN A 122 -12.41 -6.07 -16.52
C GLN A 122 -12.21 -4.55 -16.38
N ASN A 123 -13.28 -3.76 -16.59
CA ASN A 123 -13.24 -2.30 -16.42
C ASN A 123 -12.86 -1.92 -15.00
N ARG A 124 -13.43 -2.57 -13.99
CA ARG A 124 -13.11 -2.33 -12.58
C ARG A 124 -11.63 -2.56 -12.28
N PHE A 125 -11.03 -3.60 -12.86
CA PHE A 125 -9.60 -3.82 -12.72
C PHE A 125 -8.78 -2.73 -13.43
N LEU A 126 -9.16 -2.37 -14.67
CA LEU A 126 -8.50 -1.31 -15.43
C LEU A 126 -8.53 0.02 -14.68
N ASP A 127 -9.70 0.42 -14.19
CA ASP A 127 -9.88 1.62 -13.37
C ASP A 127 -8.97 1.60 -12.13
N TYR A 128 -8.89 0.46 -11.45
CA TYR A 128 -8.06 0.30 -10.26
C TYR A 128 -6.56 0.47 -10.54
N ILE A 129 -6.08 -0.06 -11.68
CA ILE A 129 -4.68 0.09 -12.09
C ILE A 129 -4.40 1.41 -12.80
N GLY A 130 -5.41 2.26 -12.99
CA GLY A 130 -5.31 3.56 -13.64
C GLY A 130 -5.34 3.51 -15.16
N GLY A 131 -5.80 2.41 -15.77
CA GLY A 131 -6.01 2.28 -17.21
C GLY A 131 -7.30 2.94 -17.70
N VAL A 132 -7.61 2.75 -18.98
CA VAL A 132 -8.81 3.29 -19.66
C VAL A 132 -9.89 2.21 -19.75
N GLU A 133 -11.16 2.58 -19.52
CA GLU A 133 -12.33 1.70 -19.68
C GLU A 133 -12.44 1.14 -21.11
N LEU A 134 -12.87 -0.13 -21.24
CA LEU A 134 -13.04 -0.84 -22.51
C LEU A 134 -14.17 -0.30 -23.37
N ASN A 135 -15.19 0.29 -22.75
CA ASN A 135 -16.34 0.87 -23.42
C ASN A 135 -16.11 2.38 -23.54
N GLY A 136 -15.43 2.76 -24.63
CA GLY A 136 -14.77 4.05 -24.77
C GLY A 136 -15.57 5.29 -24.35
N ARG A 137 -14.89 6.20 -23.65
CA ARG A 137 -14.87 7.67 -23.80
C ARG A 137 -16.16 8.45 -24.14
N GLU A 138 -17.37 7.94 -23.95
CA GLU A 138 -18.58 8.77 -23.90
C GLU A 138 -18.90 9.27 -22.48
N SER A 139 -18.25 8.73 -21.44
CA SER A 139 -18.31 9.23 -20.06
C SER A 139 -17.25 10.31 -19.78
N LEU A 140 -17.02 11.23 -20.73
CA LEU A 140 -16.18 12.40 -20.47
C LEU A 140 -16.86 13.31 -19.44
N ARG A 141 -16.16 13.55 -18.33
CA ARG A 141 -16.27 14.73 -17.44
C ARG A 141 -17.46 14.75 -16.46
N ALA A 142 -17.33 14.03 -15.36
CA ALA A 142 -18.03 14.40 -14.12
C ALA A 142 -17.13 14.23 -12.89
N ASN A 143 -16.00 14.93 -12.86
CA ASN A 143 -15.31 15.17 -11.58
C ASN A 143 -14.54 16.50 -11.59
N PRO A 144 -15.15 17.61 -11.14
CA PRO A 144 -14.43 18.85 -10.89
C PRO A 144 -13.90 18.77 -9.46
N ARG A 145 -12.67 18.28 -9.28
CA ARG A 145 -11.97 18.48 -8.02
C ARG A 145 -10.62 19.13 -8.25
N VAL A 146 -10.48 20.25 -7.52
CA VAL A 146 -9.31 21.10 -7.31
C VAL A 146 -9.06 22.15 -8.41
N GLY A 147 -9.98 23.11 -8.50
CA GLY A 147 -9.64 24.47 -8.94
C GLY A 147 -8.65 25.07 -7.94
N VAL A 148 -7.37 25.03 -8.28
CA VAL A 148 -6.33 25.82 -7.62
C VAL A 148 -6.66 27.29 -7.89
N SER A 149 -7.01 28.01 -6.83
CA SER A 149 -7.22 29.45 -6.84
C SER A 149 -6.00 30.15 -7.46
N LYS A 150 -6.20 30.78 -8.62
CA LYS A 150 -5.27 31.76 -9.19
C LYS A 150 -6.04 33.05 -9.47
N ALA A 151 -5.63 34.07 -8.71
CA ALA A 151 -5.54 35.46 -9.10
C ALA A 151 -6.82 36.18 -9.57
N SER A 152 -7.43 36.92 -8.64
CA SER A 152 -8.00 38.23 -8.97
C SER A 152 -6.97 39.30 -8.61
N ARG A 153 -6.24 39.78 -9.62
CA ARG A 153 -5.63 41.11 -9.64
C ARG A 153 -6.40 41.95 -10.67
N LEU A 154 -6.68 43.19 -10.28
CA LEU A 154 -6.93 44.37 -11.12
C LEU A 154 -8.22 44.41 -11.95
N ALA A 155 -9.21 45.12 -11.41
CA ALA A 155 -9.75 46.35 -12.02
C ALA A 155 -10.29 47.24 -10.89
#